data_AF-A0AAW1JCK9-F1
#
_entry.id   AF-A0AAW1JCK9-F1
#
_cell.length_a   1.000
_cell.length_b   1.000
_cell.length_c   1.000
_cell.angle_alpha   90.00
_cell.angle_beta   90.00
_cell.angle_gamma   90.00
#
_symmetry.space_group_name_H-M   'P 1'
#
loop_
_entity.id
_entity.type
_entity.pdbx_description
1 polymer ?
#
loop_
_entity_poly.entity_id
_entity_poly.type
_entity_poly.pdbx_seq_one_letter_code
_entity_poly.pdbx_strand_id
1 'polypeptide(L)'
;MYSDLNIVTPKINRKSTTNELIYDSFKISKDNILERLQTLLCINKVKATEILTNCKPLSKVSPKLLTDNYEICKVYGITNESLTSFPELLTQKDLPEKLHLINNATNDVNSMISLLKMNFNNLSKTVCLLDKENDRVQYFSKLFNVKPLQICEYIKKKPFLLKLNLERIQESLRLLTDNGISKNEVLSDLWVLNYKLDTVKKRIKFVKENKFEKIKTWMIRAPSDIILNYIKIRSDNKLILGNNSLAEYLSQRLECNIEQANYIISRVPALKGKSVKKMNEIIDYLYSLHIKPIHICITPKILLYSVETMKKRVEELQEQGVYIDNLRLLTKSQKQYQVYYNKLITVNKKKLRGIK
;
A
#
# COMPACT_ATOMS: atom_id res chain seq x y z
N MET A 1 1.09 28.47 67.00
CA MET A 1 1.95 27.38 67.51
C MET A 1 2.28 26.52 66.31
N TYR A 2 3.41 26.81 65.66
CA TYR A 2 4.65 25.99 65.68
C TYR A 2 4.38 24.58 65.14
N SER A 3 5.02 24.07 64.09
CA SER A 3 6.26 24.50 63.45
C SER A 3 6.50 23.70 62.16
N ASP A 4 7.28 24.32 61.30
CA ASP A 4 7.87 23.86 60.05
C ASP A 4 8.53 22.48 60.10
N LEU A 5 8.51 21.80 58.94
CA LEU A 5 9.64 20.98 58.50
C LEU A 5 9.77 21.09 56.97
N ASN A 6 10.64 22.01 56.56
CA ASN A 6 11.26 22.12 55.24
C ASN A 6 12.11 20.88 54.94
N ILE A 7 11.93 20.21 53.80
CA ILE A 7 13.05 19.58 53.06
C ILE A 7 12.84 19.70 51.54
N VAL A 8 13.46 20.77 51.01
CA VAL A 8 14.35 20.83 49.84
C VAL A 8 14.07 19.91 48.64
N THR A 9 13.53 20.50 47.57
CA THR A 9 13.78 20.08 46.19
C THR A 9 15.14 20.59 45.69
N PRO A 10 15.87 19.83 44.87
CA PRO A 10 16.77 20.46 43.91
C PRO A 10 16.49 20.04 42.46
N LYS A 11 16.37 21.05 41.60
CA LYS A 11 16.44 20.92 40.15
C LYS A 11 17.62 21.77 39.64
N ILE A 12 18.49 21.09 38.88
CA ILE A 12 19.11 21.50 37.61
C ILE A 12 20.58 22.03 37.60
N ASN A 13 21.42 21.22 36.92
CA ASN A 13 22.58 21.51 36.02
C ASN A 13 23.90 22.04 36.61
N ARG A 14 25.11 21.67 36.12
CA ARG A 14 25.55 21.25 34.77
C ARG A 14 26.99 20.67 34.82
N LYS A 15 27.28 19.70 33.93
CA LYS A 15 28.60 19.35 33.28
C LYS A 15 29.70 18.76 34.18
N SER A 16 30.56 17.82 33.79
CA SER A 16 30.86 17.20 32.49
C SER A 16 31.72 15.93 32.68
N THR A 17 31.73 15.07 31.65
CA THR A 17 32.89 14.27 31.19
C THR A 17 33.57 13.32 32.18
N THR A 18 33.09 12.08 32.25
CA THR A 18 33.86 10.83 32.03
C THR A 18 32.99 9.66 32.49
N ASN A 19 32.46 8.92 31.52
CA ASN A 19 31.97 7.53 31.58
C ASN A 19 31.12 7.17 30.34
N GLU A 20 31.09 8.06 29.33
CA GLU A 20 30.72 7.80 27.93
C GLU A 20 31.64 6.79 27.19
N LEU A 21 32.34 5.87 27.87
CA LEU A 21 33.29 4.95 27.22
C LEU A 21 33.06 3.45 27.50
N ILE A 22 31.86 3.03 27.95
CA ILE A 22 31.52 1.59 28.07
C ILE A 22 30.22 1.24 27.33
N TYR A 23 29.86 2.00 26.30
CA TYR A 23 28.70 1.71 25.46
C TYR A 23 29.04 1.82 23.97
N ASP A 24 30.12 1.18 23.56
CA ASP A 24 30.40 0.97 22.15
C ASP A 24 30.80 -0.48 21.85
N SER A 25 29.99 -1.12 20.99
CA SER A 25 30.41 -2.13 20.01
C SER A 25 30.58 -3.62 20.39
N PHE A 26 29.62 -4.26 21.06
CA PHE A 26 29.38 -5.69 20.75
C PHE A 26 28.50 -5.83 19.50
N LYS A 27 29.09 -5.47 18.35
CA LYS A 27 28.53 -5.78 17.04
C LYS A 27 28.76 -7.28 16.82
N ILE A 28 27.82 -8.08 17.32
CA ILE A 28 27.82 -9.54 17.15
C ILE A 28 28.06 -9.86 15.68
N SER A 29 29.01 -10.75 15.39
CA SER A 29 29.25 -11.19 14.02
C SER A 29 27.96 -11.79 13.48
N LYS A 30 27.56 -11.36 12.28
CA LYS A 30 26.41 -11.93 11.56
C LYS A 30 26.49 -13.46 11.47
N ASP A 31 27.70 -14.00 11.46
CA ASP A 31 27.96 -15.43 11.40
C ASP A 31 27.47 -16.17 12.65
N ASN A 32 27.61 -15.59 13.84
CA ASN A 32 27.13 -16.20 15.10
C ASN A 32 25.60 -16.28 15.15
N ILE A 33 24.91 -15.22 14.70
CA ILE A 33 23.44 -15.23 14.60
C ILE A 33 22.98 -16.26 13.56
N LEU A 34 23.70 -16.36 12.45
CA LEU A 34 23.40 -17.31 11.38
C LEU A 34 23.58 -18.76 11.83
N GLU A 35 24.67 -19.09 12.54
CA GLU A 35 24.86 -20.40 13.16
C GLU A 35 23.75 -20.73 14.14
N ARG A 36 23.38 -19.78 15.02
CA ARG A 36 22.31 -20.04 15.97
C ARG A 36 20.94 -20.20 15.31
N LEU A 37 20.62 -19.45 14.25
CA LEU A 37 19.39 -19.68 13.49
C LEU A 37 19.35 -21.07 12.85
N GLN A 38 20.48 -21.56 12.32
CA GLN A 38 20.57 -22.94 11.80
C GLN A 38 20.29 -23.97 12.89
N THR A 39 20.92 -23.81 14.07
CA THR A 39 20.74 -24.73 15.19
C THR A 39 19.31 -24.71 15.73
N LEU A 40 18.75 -23.54 16.02
CA LEU A 40 17.43 -23.42 16.63
C LEU A 40 16.30 -23.87 15.68
N LEU A 41 16.34 -23.41 14.42
CA LEU A 41 15.26 -23.69 13.47
C LEU A 41 15.46 -25.00 12.69
N CYS A 42 16.61 -25.65 12.85
CA CYS A 42 17.03 -26.82 12.07
C CYS A 42 17.00 -26.55 10.56
N ILE A 43 17.52 -25.39 10.14
CA ILE A 43 17.54 -24.95 8.74
C ILE A 43 18.97 -24.88 8.21
N ASN A 44 19.14 -24.95 6.89
CA ASN A 44 20.45 -24.82 6.26
C ASN A 44 20.92 -23.36 6.21
N LYS A 45 22.22 -23.17 5.95
CA LYS A 45 22.88 -21.86 5.82
C LYS A 45 22.22 -20.94 4.81
N VAL A 46 21.75 -21.47 3.67
CA VAL A 46 21.09 -20.67 2.61
C VAL A 46 19.80 -20.06 3.14
N LYS A 47 18.94 -20.87 3.77
CA LYS A 47 17.68 -20.41 4.35
C LYS A 47 17.89 -19.46 5.51
N ALA A 48 18.87 -19.73 6.37
CA ALA A 48 19.24 -18.81 7.45
C ALA A 48 19.72 -17.44 6.91
N THR A 49 20.51 -17.45 5.82
CA THR A 49 20.96 -16.23 5.13
C THR A 49 19.80 -15.45 4.51
N GLU A 50 18.84 -16.14 3.89
CA GLU A 50 17.63 -15.54 3.33
C GLU A 50 16.82 -14.85 4.44
N ILE A 51 16.59 -15.52 5.57
CA ILE A 51 15.88 -14.97 6.73
C ILE A 51 16.59 -13.72 7.25
N LEU A 52 17.90 -13.76 7.45
CA LEU A 52 18.66 -12.64 8.00
C LEU A 52 18.68 -11.44 7.05
N THR A 53 18.70 -11.68 5.74
CA THR A 53 18.61 -10.64 4.71
C THR A 53 17.25 -9.95 4.71
N ASN A 54 16.18 -10.73 4.85
CA ASN A 54 14.79 -10.24 4.81
C ASN A 54 14.34 -9.63 6.16
N CYS A 55 14.89 -10.10 7.28
CA CYS A 55 14.54 -9.66 8.63
C CYS A 55 15.71 -8.95 9.31
N LYS A 56 15.95 -7.69 8.91
CA LYS A 56 17.02 -6.83 9.45
C LYS A 56 17.07 -6.71 10.98
N PRO A 57 15.94 -6.72 11.74
CA PRO A 57 15.99 -6.67 13.20
C PRO A 57 16.75 -7.83 13.85
N LEU A 58 16.79 -9.01 13.22
CA LEU A 58 17.52 -10.17 13.76
C LEU A 58 19.01 -9.90 13.92
N SER A 59 19.62 -9.06 13.06
CA SER A 59 21.05 -8.76 13.18
C SER A 59 21.40 -7.84 14.36
N LYS A 60 20.39 -7.38 15.10
CA LYS A 60 20.53 -6.43 16.23
C LYS A 60 20.06 -7.01 17.55
N VAL A 61 19.52 -8.23 17.55
CA VAL A 61 18.99 -8.87 18.76
C VAL A 61 20.14 -9.51 19.54
N SER A 62 20.08 -9.44 20.88
CA SER A 62 21.05 -10.17 21.71
C SER A 62 20.86 -11.68 21.53
N PRO A 63 21.94 -12.47 21.66
CA PRO A 63 21.85 -13.92 21.68
C PRO A 63 20.82 -14.45 22.67
N LYS A 64 20.95 -14.09 23.93
CA LYS A 64 20.06 -14.53 25.00
C LYS A 64 18.59 -14.36 24.64
N LEU A 65 18.14 -13.15 24.29
CA LEU A 65 16.76 -12.88 23.85
C LEU A 65 16.28 -13.78 22.69
N LEU A 66 17.13 -14.05 21.69
CA LEU A 66 16.76 -14.93 20.57
C LEU A 66 16.53 -16.37 21.03
N THR A 67 17.38 -16.89 21.92
CA THR A 67 17.21 -18.24 22.49
C THR A 67 15.98 -18.27 23.40
N ASP A 68 15.85 -17.31 24.31
CA ASP A 68 14.72 -17.22 25.24
C ASP A 68 13.38 -17.15 24.48
N ASN A 69 13.32 -16.34 23.42
CA ASN A 69 12.13 -16.24 22.56
C ASN A 69 11.86 -17.52 21.75
N TYR A 70 12.89 -18.26 21.37
CA TYR A 70 12.70 -19.56 20.71
C TYR A 70 12.14 -20.60 21.68
N GLU A 71 12.71 -20.71 22.87
CA GLU A 71 12.28 -21.66 23.89
C GLU A 71 10.83 -21.40 24.31
N ILE A 72 10.46 -20.13 24.55
CA ILE A 72 9.06 -19.82 24.88
C ILE A 72 8.11 -20.11 23.71
N CYS A 73 8.52 -19.87 22.46
CA CYS A 73 7.72 -20.27 21.29
C CYS A 73 7.47 -21.78 21.28
N LYS A 74 8.47 -22.59 21.63
CA LYS A 74 8.32 -24.04 21.77
C LYS A 74 7.37 -24.44 22.88
N VAL A 75 7.44 -23.80 24.04
CA VAL A 75 6.50 -24.02 25.16
C VAL A 75 5.04 -23.79 24.73
N TYR A 76 4.79 -22.77 23.90
CA TYR A 76 3.47 -22.48 23.33
C TYR A 76 3.13 -23.30 22.05
N GLY A 77 3.92 -24.33 21.73
CA GLY A 77 3.66 -25.23 20.61
C GLY A 77 3.89 -24.63 19.22
N ILE A 78 4.62 -23.51 19.10
CA ILE A 78 4.94 -22.91 17.81
C ILE A 78 5.99 -23.77 17.09
N THR A 79 5.71 -24.12 15.84
CA THR A 79 6.58 -24.99 15.03
C THR A 79 7.76 -24.22 14.43
N ASN A 80 8.82 -24.95 14.04
CA ASN A 80 9.96 -24.36 13.33
C ASN A 80 9.55 -23.80 11.96
N GLU A 81 8.56 -24.42 11.30
CA GLU A 81 7.99 -23.93 10.03
C GLU A 81 7.34 -22.55 10.22
N SER A 82 6.56 -22.40 11.29
CA SER A 82 5.94 -21.12 11.67
C SER A 82 7.00 -20.06 11.99
N LEU A 83 8.03 -20.40 12.78
CA LEU A 83 9.13 -19.46 13.09
C LEU A 83 9.98 -19.10 11.86
N THR A 84 10.12 -20.01 10.91
CA THR A 84 10.78 -19.75 9.62
C THR A 84 9.97 -18.76 8.78
N SER A 85 8.64 -18.84 8.86
CA SER A 85 7.71 -17.94 8.16
C SER A 85 7.54 -16.59 8.86
N PHE A 86 7.73 -16.54 10.18
CA PHE A 86 7.59 -15.36 11.03
C PHE A 86 8.83 -15.12 11.92
N PRO A 87 10.02 -14.97 11.32
CA PRO A 87 11.29 -14.92 12.06
C PRO A 87 11.45 -13.66 12.93
N GLU A 88 10.71 -12.59 12.63
CA GLU A 88 10.69 -11.36 13.43
C GLU A 88 10.18 -11.56 14.86
N LEU A 89 9.42 -12.63 15.14
CA LEU A 89 8.93 -12.92 16.48
C LEU A 89 10.08 -13.12 17.47
N LEU A 90 11.18 -13.74 17.02
CA LEU A 90 12.37 -13.98 17.83
C LEU A 90 13.07 -12.68 18.28
N THR A 91 12.66 -11.52 17.77
CA THR A 91 13.23 -10.21 18.11
C THR A 91 12.37 -9.39 19.08
N GLN A 92 11.15 -9.84 19.39
CA GLN A 92 10.20 -9.09 20.18
C GLN A 92 10.50 -9.19 21.68
N LYS A 93 10.49 -8.06 22.39
CA LYS A 93 10.68 -8.04 23.85
C LYS A 93 9.41 -8.39 24.63
N ASP A 94 8.26 -8.10 24.04
CA ASP A 94 6.92 -8.32 24.60
C ASP A 94 6.29 -9.64 24.11
N LEU A 95 7.10 -10.57 23.60
CA LEU A 95 6.63 -11.85 23.07
C LEU A 95 5.96 -12.73 24.14
N PRO A 96 6.50 -12.87 25.37
CA PRO A 96 5.88 -13.71 26.39
C PRO A 96 4.44 -13.32 26.70
N GLU A 97 4.17 -12.03 26.88
CA GLU A 97 2.84 -11.51 27.21
C GLU A 97 1.88 -11.67 26.04
N LYS A 98 2.36 -11.50 24.80
CA LYS A 98 1.57 -11.71 23.58
C LYS A 98 1.19 -13.18 23.36
N LEU A 99 2.13 -14.09 23.61
CA LEU A 99 1.89 -15.54 23.49
C LEU A 99 0.86 -16.01 24.51
N HIS A 100 1.00 -15.56 25.76
CA HIS A 100 0.02 -15.84 26.79
C HIS A 100 -1.39 -15.41 26.38
N LEU A 101 -1.51 -14.17 25.88
CA LEU A 101 -2.78 -13.61 25.42
C LEU A 101 -3.40 -14.43 24.26
N ILE A 102 -2.61 -14.78 23.24
CA ILE A 102 -3.10 -15.58 22.10
C ILE A 102 -3.47 -17.00 22.51
N ASN A 103 -2.67 -17.64 23.36
CA ASN A 103 -2.94 -18.99 23.85
C ASN A 103 -4.25 -19.09 24.63
N ASN A 104 -4.66 -18.02 25.31
CA ASN A 104 -5.95 -17.96 25.98
C ASN A 104 -7.12 -17.84 24.98
N ALA A 105 -6.88 -17.35 23.77
CA ALA A 105 -7.88 -17.07 22.76
C ALA A 105 -8.09 -18.19 21.72
N THR A 106 -7.12 -19.10 21.58
CA THR A 106 -7.17 -20.18 20.58
C THR A 106 -6.54 -21.46 21.10
N ASN A 107 -6.98 -22.60 20.57
CA ASN A 107 -6.35 -23.89 20.81
C ASN A 107 -5.18 -24.15 19.84
N ASP A 108 -5.06 -23.38 18.76
CA ASP A 108 -3.96 -23.50 17.79
C ASP A 108 -3.28 -22.13 17.60
N VAL A 109 -2.19 -21.91 18.35
CA VAL A 109 -1.38 -20.69 18.27
C VAL A 109 -0.76 -20.50 16.88
N ASN A 110 -0.42 -21.59 16.17
CA ASN A 110 0.17 -21.51 14.82
C ASN A 110 -0.83 -20.95 13.81
N SER A 111 -2.13 -21.25 13.96
CA SER A 111 -3.17 -20.67 13.10
C SER A 111 -3.29 -19.15 13.21
N MET A 112 -2.94 -18.57 14.37
CA MET A 112 -3.08 -17.14 14.67
C MET A 112 -1.74 -16.40 14.78
N ILE A 113 -0.63 -17.07 14.49
CA ILE A 113 0.72 -16.53 14.69
C ILE A 113 0.96 -15.17 14.01
N SER A 114 0.29 -14.91 12.89
CA SER A 114 0.39 -13.64 12.18
C SER A 114 -0.12 -12.43 12.97
N LEU A 115 -0.95 -12.64 13.99
CA LEU A 115 -1.44 -11.59 14.89
C LEU A 115 -0.34 -11.13 15.87
N LEU A 116 0.62 -11.98 16.24
CA LEU A 116 1.74 -11.63 17.14
C LEU A 116 2.65 -10.51 16.58
N LYS A 117 2.53 -10.18 15.29
CA LYS A 117 3.19 -9.03 14.66
C LYS A 117 2.60 -7.68 15.10
N MET A 118 1.43 -7.67 15.71
CA MET A 118 0.78 -6.46 16.20
C MET A 118 1.50 -5.96 17.46
N ASN A 119 1.41 -4.67 17.76
CA ASN A 119 1.81 -4.19 19.10
C ASN A 119 0.86 -4.76 20.16
N PHE A 120 1.31 -4.83 21.40
CA PHE A 120 0.55 -5.42 22.50
C PHE A 120 -0.87 -4.86 22.64
N ASN A 121 -1.05 -3.53 22.63
CA ASN A 121 -2.37 -2.89 22.76
C ASN A 121 -3.35 -3.31 21.65
N ASN A 122 -2.89 -3.35 20.40
CA ASN A 122 -3.74 -3.75 19.28
C ASN A 122 -4.02 -5.25 19.30
N LEU A 123 -3.05 -6.06 19.71
CA LEU A 123 -3.23 -7.50 19.88
C LEU A 123 -4.27 -7.78 20.97
N SER A 124 -4.12 -7.17 22.15
CA SER A 124 -5.05 -7.27 23.27
C SER A 124 -6.48 -6.93 22.83
N LYS A 125 -6.70 -5.78 22.18
CA LYS A 125 -8.03 -5.41 21.64
C LYS A 125 -8.57 -6.40 20.62
N THR A 126 -7.70 -7.00 19.81
CA THR A 126 -8.10 -7.97 18.78
C THR A 126 -8.52 -9.28 19.44
N VAL A 127 -7.71 -9.78 20.38
CA VAL A 127 -7.98 -10.99 21.14
C VAL A 127 -9.23 -10.84 22.01
N CYS A 128 -9.48 -9.69 22.63
CA CYS A 128 -10.72 -9.46 23.38
C CYS A 128 -11.99 -9.59 22.51
N LEU A 129 -11.87 -9.45 21.19
CA LEU A 129 -12.97 -9.64 20.25
C LEU A 129 -12.97 -11.03 19.60
N LEU A 130 -11.92 -11.81 19.82
CA LEU A 130 -11.86 -13.22 19.48
C LEU A 130 -12.43 -13.98 20.67
N ASP A 131 -13.51 -14.69 20.43
CA ASP A 131 -14.08 -15.60 21.42
C ASP A 131 -13.58 -17.01 21.09
N LYS A 132 -13.15 -17.74 22.12
CA LYS A 132 -12.68 -19.12 21.99
C LYS A 132 -13.81 -20.04 21.56
N GLU A 133 -15.05 -19.70 21.90
CA GLU A 133 -16.26 -20.47 21.53
C GLU A 133 -16.77 -20.09 20.13
N ASN A 134 -16.62 -18.83 19.75
CA ASN A 134 -16.98 -18.34 18.42
C ASN A 134 -15.72 -18.11 17.61
N ASP A 135 -15.14 -19.21 17.10
CA ASP A 135 -13.93 -19.18 16.28
C ASP A 135 -14.20 -18.50 14.93
N ARG A 136 -14.21 -17.18 15.00
CA ARG A 136 -14.51 -16.27 13.91
C ARG A 136 -13.49 -16.40 12.80
N VAL A 137 -12.25 -16.75 13.15
CA VAL A 137 -11.18 -17.02 12.20
C VAL A 137 -11.56 -18.26 11.37
N GLN A 138 -11.98 -19.34 12.03
CA GLN A 138 -12.45 -20.56 11.34
C GLN A 138 -13.72 -20.32 10.54
N TYR A 139 -14.66 -19.51 11.06
CA TYR A 139 -15.86 -19.15 10.34
C TYR A 139 -15.52 -18.46 9.01
N PHE A 140 -14.68 -17.42 9.05
CA PHE A 140 -14.23 -16.74 7.83
C PHE A 140 -13.41 -17.65 6.92
N SER A 141 -12.57 -18.53 7.50
CA SER A 141 -11.76 -19.50 6.77
C SER A 141 -12.65 -20.43 5.94
N LYS A 142 -13.69 -21.01 6.54
CA LYS A 142 -14.69 -21.84 5.85
C LYS A 142 -15.50 -21.06 4.84
N LEU A 143 -15.98 -19.87 5.22
CA LEU A 143 -16.82 -19.03 4.37
C LEU A 143 -16.12 -18.65 3.06
N PHE A 144 -14.83 -18.31 3.14
CA PHE A 144 -14.02 -17.88 2.00
C PHE A 144 -13.16 -18.98 1.37
N ASN A 145 -13.12 -20.18 1.97
CA ASN A 145 -12.25 -21.29 1.58
C ASN A 145 -10.76 -20.91 1.53
N VAL A 146 -10.26 -20.32 2.62
CA VAL A 146 -8.86 -19.87 2.77
C VAL A 146 -8.31 -20.31 4.12
N LYS A 147 -6.99 -20.40 4.28
CA LYS A 147 -6.39 -20.86 5.53
C LYS A 147 -6.66 -19.87 6.69
N PRO A 148 -6.85 -20.33 7.94
CA PRO A 148 -7.00 -19.46 9.12
C PRO A 148 -5.91 -18.38 9.22
N LEU A 149 -4.67 -18.75 8.92
CA LEU A 149 -3.53 -17.84 8.91
C LEU A 149 -3.73 -16.62 7.98
N GLN A 150 -4.35 -16.83 6.81
CA GLN A 150 -4.66 -15.77 5.86
C GLN A 150 -5.77 -14.85 6.39
N ILE A 151 -6.76 -15.41 7.09
CA ILE A 151 -7.81 -14.64 7.77
C ILE A 151 -7.21 -13.74 8.85
N CYS A 152 -6.27 -14.25 9.65
CA CYS A 152 -5.56 -13.44 10.65
C CYS A 152 -4.77 -12.28 10.01
N GLU A 153 -4.15 -12.49 8.84
CA GLU A 153 -3.52 -11.41 8.07
C GLU A 153 -4.53 -10.35 7.60
N TYR A 154 -5.76 -10.75 7.24
CA TYR A 154 -6.83 -9.82 6.92
C TYR A 154 -7.34 -9.07 8.16
N ILE A 155 -7.57 -9.76 9.29
CA ILE A 155 -8.03 -9.18 10.55
C ILE A 155 -7.04 -8.12 11.05
N LYS A 156 -5.74 -8.42 11.02
CA LYS A 156 -4.68 -7.47 11.39
C LYS A 156 -4.79 -6.15 10.62
N LYS A 157 -5.10 -6.23 9.33
CA LYS A 157 -5.26 -5.05 8.45
C LYS A 157 -6.65 -4.42 8.57
N LYS A 158 -7.66 -5.19 8.97
CA LYS A 158 -9.08 -4.80 8.98
C LYS A 158 -9.78 -5.32 10.24
N PRO A 159 -9.50 -4.75 11.44
CA PRO A 159 -10.06 -5.26 12.69
C PRO A 159 -11.59 -5.16 12.79
N PHE A 160 -12.23 -4.30 11.99
CA PHE A 160 -13.69 -4.20 11.93
C PHE A 160 -14.35 -5.54 11.58
N LEU A 161 -13.63 -6.45 10.91
CA LEU A 161 -14.12 -7.79 10.60
C LEU A 161 -14.55 -8.56 11.84
N LEU A 162 -13.92 -8.30 12.99
CA LEU A 162 -14.25 -8.93 14.27
C LEU A 162 -15.51 -8.35 14.95
N LYS A 163 -16.12 -7.31 14.38
CA LYS A 163 -17.31 -6.66 14.92
C LYS A 163 -18.56 -6.83 14.06
N LEU A 164 -18.41 -7.39 12.87
CA LEU A 164 -19.55 -7.60 11.97
C LEU A 164 -20.49 -8.69 12.55
N ASN A 165 -21.76 -8.67 12.18
CA ASN A 165 -22.64 -9.82 12.45
C ASN A 165 -22.36 -10.92 11.40
N LEU A 166 -22.23 -12.18 11.83
CA LEU A 166 -21.84 -13.31 10.96
C LEU A 166 -22.91 -13.65 9.93
N GLU A 167 -24.18 -13.68 10.33
CA GLU A 167 -25.32 -13.91 9.42
C GLU A 167 -25.35 -12.83 8.33
N ARG A 168 -25.19 -11.56 8.72
CA ARG A 168 -25.12 -10.44 7.78
C ARG A 168 -23.95 -10.58 6.79
N ILE A 169 -22.80 -11.08 7.24
CA ILE A 169 -21.66 -11.35 6.36
C ILE A 169 -22.03 -12.42 5.35
N GLN A 170 -22.64 -13.53 5.79
CA GLN A 170 -23.04 -14.62 4.92
C GLN A 170 -24.07 -14.16 3.88
N GLU A 171 -25.09 -13.40 4.30
CA GLU A 171 -26.08 -12.80 3.42
C GLU A 171 -25.45 -11.81 2.44
N SER A 172 -24.52 -10.98 2.91
CA SER A 172 -23.83 -10.00 2.05
C SER A 172 -22.96 -10.72 1.03
N LEU A 173 -22.24 -11.76 1.43
CA LEU A 173 -21.41 -12.55 0.53
C LEU A 173 -22.28 -13.25 -0.52
N ARG A 174 -23.38 -13.89 -0.10
CA ARG A 174 -24.34 -14.52 -1.01
C ARG A 174 -24.88 -13.52 -2.03
N LEU A 175 -25.35 -12.36 -1.57
CA LEU A 175 -25.84 -11.29 -2.43
C LEU A 175 -24.78 -10.84 -3.46
N LEU A 176 -23.52 -10.69 -3.04
CA LEU A 176 -22.43 -10.30 -3.93
C LEU A 176 -22.12 -11.41 -4.96
N THR A 177 -22.05 -12.67 -4.52
CA THR A 177 -21.76 -13.82 -5.41
C THR A 177 -22.87 -14.09 -6.41
N ASP A 178 -24.13 -13.99 -5.98
CA ASP A 178 -25.31 -14.14 -6.86
C ASP A 178 -25.36 -13.05 -7.95
N ASN A 179 -24.59 -11.97 -7.76
CA ASN A 179 -24.44 -10.86 -8.71
C ASN A 179 -23.07 -10.84 -9.41
N GLY A 180 -22.37 -11.98 -9.45
CA GLY A 180 -21.16 -12.17 -10.25
C GLY A 180 -19.87 -11.66 -9.60
N ILE A 181 -19.89 -11.23 -8.35
CA ILE A 181 -18.68 -10.84 -7.60
C ILE A 181 -18.13 -12.07 -6.87
N SER A 182 -16.98 -12.57 -7.31
CA SER A 182 -16.36 -13.77 -6.72
C SER A 182 -15.92 -13.57 -5.27
N LYS A 183 -15.85 -14.65 -4.49
CA LYS A 183 -15.30 -14.65 -3.12
C LYS A 183 -13.88 -14.06 -3.06
N ASN A 184 -13.04 -14.35 -4.06
CA ASN A 184 -11.68 -13.81 -4.17
C ASN A 184 -11.66 -12.29 -4.37
N GLU A 185 -12.62 -11.76 -5.13
CA GLU A 185 -12.78 -10.31 -5.31
C GLU A 185 -13.23 -9.65 -3.99
N VAL A 186 -14.13 -10.30 -3.24
CA VAL A 186 -14.53 -9.84 -1.90
C VAL A 186 -13.37 -9.89 -0.91
N LEU A 187 -12.55 -10.94 -0.89
CA LEU A 187 -11.34 -11.03 -0.05
C LEU A 187 -10.35 -9.90 -0.35
N SER A 188 -10.24 -9.53 -1.62
CA SER A 188 -9.38 -8.42 -2.05
C SER A 188 -9.93 -7.06 -1.58
N ASP A 189 -11.24 -6.95 -1.36
CA ASP A 189 -11.93 -5.73 -0.94
C ASP A 189 -12.96 -5.95 0.18
N LEU A 190 -12.50 -6.47 1.32
CA LEU A 190 -13.34 -6.84 2.48
C LEU A 190 -14.17 -5.68 3.07
N TRP A 191 -13.84 -4.42 2.74
CA TRP A 191 -14.64 -3.26 3.14
C TRP A 191 -16.06 -3.31 2.59
N VAL A 192 -16.30 -4.03 1.50
CA VAL A 192 -17.65 -4.22 0.94
C VAL A 192 -18.60 -4.89 1.95
N LEU A 193 -18.09 -5.74 2.85
CA LEU A 193 -18.87 -6.42 3.90
C LEU A 193 -19.30 -5.49 5.04
N ASN A 194 -18.74 -4.28 5.11
CA ASN A 194 -19.11 -3.31 6.13
C ASN A 194 -20.40 -2.54 5.79
N TYR A 195 -20.86 -2.62 4.53
CA TYR A 195 -22.07 -1.93 4.09
C TYR A 195 -23.33 -2.69 4.52
N LYS A 196 -24.40 -1.95 4.78
CA LYS A 196 -25.72 -2.54 5.04
C LYS A 196 -26.21 -3.26 3.79
N LEU A 197 -26.92 -4.38 3.97
CA LEU A 197 -27.47 -5.17 2.87
C LEU A 197 -28.33 -4.35 1.91
N ASP A 198 -29.18 -3.46 2.42
CA ASP A 198 -30.01 -2.59 1.58
C ASP A 198 -29.17 -1.63 0.73
N THR A 199 -28.05 -1.14 1.26
CA THR A 199 -27.12 -0.32 0.50
C THR A 199 -26.49 -1.12 -0.62
N VAL A 200 -26.06 -2.36 -0.35
CA VAL A 200 -25.51 -3.27 -1.37
C VAL A 200 -26.55 -3.57 -2.45
N LYS A 201 -27.79 -3.91 -2.07
CA LYS A 201 -28.91 -4.15 -3.01
C LYS A 201 -29.18 -2.94 -3.90
N LYS A 202 -29.30 -1.74 -3.31
CA LYS A 202 -29.51 -0.48 -4.05
C LYS A 202 -28.38 -0.21 -5.04
N ARG A 203 -27.12 -0.42 -4.62
CA ARG A 203 -25.94 -0.24 -5.48
C ARG A 203 -25.89 -1.24 -6.63
N ILE A 204 -26.18 -2.52 -6.36
CA ILE A 204 -26.28 -3.55 -7.41
C ILE A 204 -27.36 -3.19 -8.42
N LYS A 205 -28.56 -2.82 -7.95
CA LYS A 205 -29.67 -2.39 -8.81
C LYS A 205 -29.25 -1.21 -9.70
N PHE A 206 -28.67 -0.17 -9.11
CA PHE A 206 -28.17 0.99 -9.84
C PHE A 206 -27.14 0.63 -10.92
N VAL A 207 -26.19 -0.25 -10.61
CA VAL A 207 -25.17 -0.71 -11.58
C VAL A 207 -25.82 -1.51 -12.72
N LYS A 208 -26.80 -2.36 -12.43
CA LYS A 208 -27.53 -3.12 -13.46
C LYS A 208 -28.37 -2.23 -14.37
N GLU A 209 -29.07 -1.25 -13.82
CA GLU A 209 -29.88 -0.28 -14.58
C GLU A 209 -29.02 0.52 -15.57
N ASN A 210 -27.76 0.75 -15.23
CA ASN A 210 -26.78 1.42 -16.10
C ASN A 210 -26.01 0.45 -17.03
N LYS A 211 -26.49 -0.79 -17.20
CA LYS A 211 -26.00 -1.79 -18.18
C LYS A 211 -24.49 -2.10 -18.08
N PHE A 212 -23.94 -2.13 -16.87
CA PHE A 212 -22.57 -2.60 -16.68
C PHE A 212 -22.46 -4.11 -16.90
N GLU A 213 -21.51 -4.53 -17.73
CA GLU A 213 -21.26 -5.95 -18.05
C GLU A 213 -20.84 -6.76 -16.81
N LYS A 214 -20.01 -6.16 -15.95
CA LYS A 214 -19.50 -6.80 -14.73
C LYS A 214 -19.54 -5.84 -13.55
N ILE A 215 -20.23 -6.26 -12.49
CA ILE A 215 -20.27 -5.55 -11.22
C ILE A 215 -18.95 -5.82 -10.48
N LYS A 216 -18.36 -4.78 -9.90
CA LYS A 216 -17.12 -4.87 -9.11
C LYS A 216 -17.33 -4.33 -7.70
N THR A 217 -16.53 -4.79 -6.74
CA THR A 217 -16.66 -4.36 -5.31
C THR A 217 -16.55 -2.86 -5.13
N TRP A 218 -15.67 -2.19 -5.89
CA TRP A 218 -15.52 -0.73 -5.81
C TRP A 218 -16.79 0.01 -6.22
N MET A 219 -17.60 -0.54 -7.13
CA MET A 219 -18.87 0.08 -7.55
C MET A 219 -19.91 0.03 -6.43
N ILE A 220 -19.80 -0.93 -5.51
CA ILE A 220 -20.68 -1.01 -4.33
C ILE A 220 -20.29 0.05 -3.30
N ARG A 221 -18.99 0.27 -3.13
CA ARG A 221 -18.44 1.20 -2.14
C ARG A 221 -18.43 2.66 -2.59
N ALA A 222 -18.30 2.88 -3.89
CA ALA A 222 -18.10 4.20 -4.45
C ALA A 222 -19.32 5.11 -4.20
N PRO A 223 -19.08 6.40 -3.92
CA PRO A 223 -20.11 7.43 -4.00
C PRO A 223 -20.82 7.43 -5.37
N SER A 224 -22.09 7.84 -5.40
CA SER A 224 -22.92 7.75 -6.62
C SER A 224 -22.38 8.63 -7.75
N ASP A 225 -21.88 9.82 -7.42
CA ASP A 225 -21.23 10.77 -8.34
C ASP A 225 -20.00 10.15 -9.02
N ILE A 226 -19.21 9.34 -8.30
CA ILE A 226 -18.05 8.64 -8.87
C ILE A 226 -18.50 7.62 -9.92
N ILE A 227 -19.57 6.86 -9.65
CA ILE A 227 -20.10 5.89 -10.61
C ILE A 227 -20.74 6.60 -11.81
N LEU A 228 -21.51 7.66 -11.58
CA LEU A 228 -22.09 8.50 -12.64
C LEU A 228 -21.02 9.12 -13.53
N ASN A 229 -19.93 9.63 -12.95
CA ASN A 229 -18.81 10.15 -13.71
C ASN A 229 -18.11 9.04 -14.52
N TYR A 230 -17.98 7.83 -13.97
CA TYR A 230 -17.47 6.68 -14.72
C TYR A 230 -18.38 6.33 -15.92
N ILE A 231 -19.70 6.31 -15.72
CA ILE A 231 -20.69 6.09 -16.79
C ILE A 231 -20.54 7.16 -17.86
N LYS A 232 -20.48 8.44 -17.45
CA LYS A 232 -20.30 9.57 -18.35
C LYS A 232 -19.03 9.44 -19.17
N ILE A 233 -17.89 9.15 -18.55
CA ILE A 233 -16.61 8.95 -19.26
C ILE A 233 -16.72 7.80 -20.27
N ARG A 234 -17.36 6.68 -19.92
CA ARG A 234 -17.54 5.56 -20.85
C ARG A 234 -18.45 5.95 -22.02
N SER A 235 -19.53 6.68 -21.75
CA SER A 235 -20.45 7.19 -22.77
C SER A 235 -19.75 8.18 -23.70
N ASP A 236 -19.08 9.19 -23.15
CA ASP A 236 -18.32 10.19 -23.90
C ASP A 236 -17.23 9.53 -24.75
N ASN A 237 -16.50 8.56 -24.19
CA ASN A 237 -15.51 7.80 -24.94
C ASN A 237 -16.14 7.02 -26.09
N LYS A 238 -17.28 6.37 -25.88
CA LYS A 238 -17.99 5.65 -26.94
C LYS A 238 -18.48 6.59 -28.04
N LEU A 239 -18.98 7.78 -27.67
CA LEU A 239 -19.40 8.80 -28.63
C LEU A 239 -18.22 9.31 -29.48
N ILE A 240 -17.06 9.52 -28.87
CA ILE A 240 -15.87 10.02 -29.58
C ILE A 240 -15.21 8.93 -30.43
N LEU A 241 -15.11 7.71 -29.91
CA LEU A 241 -14.47 6.60 -30.62
C LEU A 241 -15.37 6.01 -31.71
N GLY A 242 -16.69 6.06 -31.54
CA GLY A 242 -17.62 5.39 -32.44
C GLY A 242 -17.35 3.88 -32.48
N ASN A 243 -17.07 3.35 -33.67
CA ASN A 243 -16.67 1.97 -33.89
C ASN A 243 -15.15 1.75 -33.85
N ASN A 244 -14.37 2.83 -33.74
CA ASN A 244 -12.91 2.75 -33.72
C ASN A 244 -12.41 2.31 -32.34
N SER A 245 -11.33 1.57 -32.34
CA SER A 245 -10.51 1.30 -31.17
C SER A 245 -9.74 2.54 -30.72
N LEU A 246 -9.25 2.52 -29.48
CA LEU A 246 -8.34 3.56 -28.99
C LEU A 246 -7.05 3.65 -29.84
N ALA A 247 -6.59 2.52 -30.39
CA ALA A 247 -5.40 2.49 -31.25
C ALA A 247 -5.65 3.23 -32.57
N GLU A 248 -6.78 2.96 -33.23
CA GLU A 248 -7.18 3.66 -34.47
C GLU A 248 -7.40 5.15 -34.22
N TYR A 249 -8.01 5.51 -33.09
CA TYR A 249 -8.15 6.92 -32.69
C TYR A 249 -6.79 7.59 -32.52
N LEU A 250 -5.85 6.97 -31.80
CA LEU A 250 -4.52 7.55 -31.59
C LEU A 250 -3.69 7.57 -32.88
N SER A 251 -3.80 6.56 -33.74
CA SER A 251 -3.08 6.51 -35.01
C SER A 251 -3.49 7.67 -35.92
N GLN A 252 -4.80 7.96 -35.99
CA GLN A 252 -5.31 9.12 -36.72
C GLN A 252 -4.89 10.44 -36.06
N ARG A 253 -5.07 10.59 -34.75
CA ARG A 253 -4.80 11.86 -34.06
C ARG A 253 -3.32 12.21 -33.96
N LEU A 254 -2.44 11.22 -33.90
CA LEU A 254 -0.99 11.39 -33.80
C LEU A 254 -0.27 11.14 -35.13
N GLU A 255 -1.01 11.01 -36.24
CA GLU A 255 -0.47 10.80 -37.58
C GLU A 255 0.58 9.68 -37.63
N CYS A 256 0.28 8.58 -36.92
CA CYS A 256 1.15 7.42 -36.81
C CYS A 256 0.41 6.16 -37.27
N ASN A 257 1.14 5.07 -37.55
CA ASN A 257 0.49 3.83 -37.96
C ASN A 257 -0.14 3.09 -36.77
N ILE A 258 -1.03 2.15 -37.05
CA ILE A 258 -1.78 1.42 -36.01
C ILE A 258 -0.87 0.60 -35.09
N GLU A 259 0.25 0.09 -35.60
CA GLU A 259 1.24 -0.67 -34.83
C GLU A 259 1.96 0.21 -33.82
N GLN A 260 2.34 1.42 -34.21
CA GLN A 260 2.92 2.44 -33.35
C GLN A 260 1.92 2.88 -32.26
N ALA A 261 0.66 3.07 -32.61
CA ALA A 261 -0.39 3.39 -31.65
C ALA A 261 -0.60 2.25 -30.64
N ASN A 262 -0.62 0.99 -31.09
CA ASN A 262 -0.67 -0.17 -30.22
C ASN A 262 0.56 -0.28 -29.30
N TYR A 263 1.75 0.02 -29.81
CA TYR A 263 2.97 0.10 -29.02
C TYR A 263 2.92 1.20 -27.94
N ILE A 264 2.36 2.37 -28.26
CA ILE A 264 2.12 3.45 -27.29
C ILE A 264 1.21 2.96 -26.16
N ILE A 265 0.11 2.27 -26.50
CA ILE A 265 -0.86 1.76 -25.52
C ILE A 265 -0.25 0.66 -24.65
N SER A 266 0.59 -0.21 -25.20
CA SER A 266 1.27 -1.26 -24.42
C SER A 266 2.32 -0.70 -23.47
N ARG A 267 3.05 0.34 -23.91
CA ARG A 267 4.03 1.08 -23.08
C ARG A 267 3.38 1.90 -21.97
N VAL A 268 2.16 2.40 -22.19
CA VAL A 268 1.40 3.20 -21.22
C VAL A 268 -0.01 2.62 -21.04
N PRO A 269 -0.17 1.48 -20.33
CA PRO A 269 -1.47 0.80 -20.21
C PRO A 269 -2.58 1.65 -19.58
N ALA A 270 -2.20 2.65 -18.77
CA ALA A 270 -3.12 3.59 -18.14
C ALA A 270 -3.95 4.41 -19.17
N LEU A 271 -3.50 4.51 -20.42
CA LEU A 271 -4.25 5.18 -21.49
C LEU A 271 -5.60 4.50 -21.77
N LYS A 272 -5.69 3.17 -21.61
CA LYS A 272 -6.94 2.43 -21.85
C LYS A 272 -8.09 2.89 -20.96
N GLY A 273 -7.79 3.40 -19.77
CA GLY A 273 -8.78 3.90 -18.81
C GLY A 273 -8.98 5.41 -18.84
N LYS A 274 -8.24 6.15 -19.67
CA LYS A 274 -8.31 7.61 -19.70
C LYS A 274 -9.50 8.08 -20.57
N SER A 275 -10.07 9.22 -20.19
CA SER A 275 -11.07 9.90 -21.03
C SER A 275 -10.44 10.33 -22.35
N VAL A 276 -11.06 9.93 -23.46
CA VAL A 276 -10.65 10.29 -24.82
C VAL A 276 -10.83 11.80 -25.03
N LYS A 277 -11.89 12.39 -24.47
CA LYS A 277 -12.08 13.85 -24.45
C LYS A 277 -10.88 14.58 -23.85
N LYS A 278 -10.43 14.15 -22.66
CA LYS A 278 -9.25 14.74 -22.01
C LYS A 278 -7.97 14.49 -22.80
N MET A 279 -7.82 13.34 -23.45
CA MET A 279 -6.70 13.09 -24.35
C MET A 279 -6.73 14.06 -25.54
N ASN A 280 -7.91 14.33 -26.09
CA ASN A 280 -8.08 15.28 -27.17
C ASN A 280 -7.66 16.70 -26.75
N GLU A 281 -8.16 17.16 -25.60
CA GLU A 281 -7.78 18.47 -25.03
C GLU A 281 -6.26 18.61 -24.82
N ILE A 282 -5.60 17.52 -24.41
CA ILE A 282 -4.14 17.48 -24.27
C ILE A 282 -3.46 17.59 -25.63
N ILE A 283 -3.87 16.79 -26.61
CA ILE A 283 -3.26 16.79 -27.95
C ILE A 283 -3.43 18.16 -28.60
N ASP A 284 -4.64 18.74 -28.54
CA ASP A 284 -4.93 20.07 -29.10
C ASP A 284 -4.09 21.15 -28.42
N TYR A 285 -3.93 21.10 -27.10
CA TYR A 285 -3.06 22.02 -26.39
C TYR A 285 -1.60 21.87 -26.81
N LEU A 286 -1.08 20.65 -26.96
CA LEU A 286 0.30 20.43 -27.41
C LEU A 286 0.52 20.93 -28.85
N TYR A 287 -0.46 20.75 -29.74
CA TYR A 287 -0.42 21.30 -31.11
C TYR A 287 -0.45 22.83 -31.11
N SER A 288 -1.17 23.47 -30.19
CA SER A 288 -1.14 24.93 -30.04
C SER A 288 0.24 25.46 -29.61
N LEU A 289 1.09 24.61 -29.02
CA LEU A 289 2.48 24.92 -28.70
C LEU A 289 3.46 24.55 -29.84
N HIS A 290 2.94 24.24 -31.03
CA HIS A 290 3.71 23.76 -32.19
C HIS A 290 4.45 22.43 -31.97
N ILE A 291 4.00 21.63 -31.01
CA ILE A 291 4.61 20.32 -30.73
C ILE A 291 4.09 19.30 -31.73
N LYS A 292 4.99 18.77 -32.55
CA LYS A 292 4.67 17.79 -33.59
C LYS A 292 4.19 16.45 -33.03
N PRO A 293 3.34 15.70 -33.77
CA PRO A 293 2.82 14.40 -33.33
C PRO A 293 3.90 13.40 -32.93
N ILE A 294 5.02 13.37 -33.66
CA ILE A 294 6.17 12.50 -33.37
C ILE A 294 6.73 12.68 -31.94
N HIS A 295 6.73 13.91 -31.41
CA HIS A 295 7.21 14.16 -30.05
C HIS A 295 6.29 13.54 -28.99
N ILE A 296 4.98 13.55 -29.25
CA ILE A 296 3.96 12.91 -28.41
C ILE A 296 4.13 11.39 -28.46
N CYS A 297 4.34 10.82 -29.65
CA CYS A 297 4.60 9.38 -29.84
C CYS A 297 5.86 8.91 -29.08
N ILE A 298 6.91 9.73 -29.02
CA ILE A 298 8.14 9.43 -28.27
C ILE A 298 7.92 9.54 -26.76
N THR A 299 7.05 10.46 -26.31
CA THR A 299 6.76 10.71 -24.89
C THR A 299 5.27 10.53 -24.57
N PRO A 300 4.71 9.32 -24.77
CA PRO A 300 3.25 9.11 -24.70
C PRO A 300 2.68 9.32 -23.29
N LYS A 301 3.54 9.26 -22.26
CA LYS A 301 3.15 9.55 -20.87
C LYS A 301 2.59 10.96 -20.70
N ILE A 302 2.90 11.91 -21.61
CA ILE A 302 2.33 13.27 -21.59
C ILE A 302 0.81 13.24 -21.63
N LEU A 303 0.23 12.28 -22.35
CA LEU A 303 -1.21 12.09 -22.48
C LEU A 303 -1.89 11.72 -21.15
N LEU A 304 -1.15 11.40 -20.09
CA LEU A 304 -1.69 11.14 -18.75
C LEU A 304 -1.82 12.39 -17.87
N TYR A 305 -1.16 13.49 -18.22
CA TYR A 305 -1.18 14.73 -17.43
C TYR A 305 -2.48 15.53 -17.65
N SER A 306 -2.67 16.58 -16.85
CA SER A 306 -3.75 17.55 -17.03
C SER A 306 -3.23 18.75 -17.83
N VAL A 307 -4.11 19.38 -18.62
CA VAL A 307 -3.75 20.57 -19.41
C VAL A 307 -3.31 21.71 -18.49
N GLU A 308 -3.95 21.88 -17.34
CA GLU A 308 -3.63 22.91 -16.35
C GLU A 308 -2.21 22.73 -15.80
N THR A 309 -1.81 21.48 -15.52
CA THR A 309 -0.45 21.18 -15.04
C THR A 309 0.57 21.50 -16.12
N MET A 310 0.27 21.21 -17.38
CA MET A 310 1.18 21.50 -18.49
C MET A 310 1.27 23.01 -18.73
N LYS A 311 0.14 23.73 -18.78
CA LYS A 311 0.09 25.20 -18.93
C LYS A 311 0.96 25.90 -17.90
N LYS A 312 0.74 25.60 -16.62
CA LYS A 312 1.54 26.15 -15.54
C LYS A 312 3.04 25.93 -15.74
N ARG A 313 3.44 24.72 -16.13
CA ARG A 313 4.86 24.40 -16.34
C ARG A 313 5.44 25.07 -17.57
N VAL A 314 4.66 25.20 -18.64
CA VAL A 314 5.06 25.89 -19.87
C VAL A 314 5.26 27.37 -19.58
N GLU A 315 4.32 28.02 -18.89
CA GLU A 315 4.39 29.42 -18.47
C GLU A 315 5.65 29.66 -17.60
N GLU A 316 5.84 28.87 -16.55
CA GLU A 316 7.02 28.95 -15.67
C GLU A 316 8.34 28.82 -16.46
N LEU A 317 8.41 27.93 -17.45
CA LEU A 317 9.61 27.72 -18.26
C LEU A 317 9.84 28.86 -19.26
N GLN A 318 8.77 29.36 -19.89
CA GLN A 318 8.83 30.49 -20.82
C GLN A 318 9.26 31.78 -20.11
N GLU A 319 8.81 32.03 -18.87
CA GLU A 319 9.28 33.13 -18.03
C GLU A 319 10.79 33.09 -17.77
N GLN A 320 11.38 31.89 -17.80
CA GLN A 320 12.82 31.67 -17.64
C GLN A 320 13.58 31.64 -18.99
N GLY A 321 12.91 31.96 -20.10
CA GLY A 321 13.47 31.94 -21.45
C GLY A 321 13.68 30.54 -22.01
N VAL A 322 13.04 29.51 -21.45
CA VAL A 322 13.16 28.12 -21.90
C VAL A 322 12.00 27.77 -22.81
N TYR A 323 12.31 27.47 -24.08
CA TYR A 323 11.34 26.94 -25.03
C TYR A 323 11.16 25.42 -24.83
N ILE A 324 9.94 24.93 -25.06
CA ILE A 324 9.62 23.51 -24.88
C ILE A 324 9.86 22.76 -26.19
N ASP A 325 11.04 22.18 -26.33
CA ASP A 325 11.40 21.26 -27.41
C ASP A 325 11.18 19.78 -27.02
N ASN A 326 11.13 19.50 -25.72
CA ASN A 326 11.10 18.15 -25.16
C ASN A 326 10.04 17.96 -24.07
N LEU A 327 9.04 17.13 -24.38
CA LEU A 327 7.93 16.79 -23.49
C LEU A 327 8.35 16.06 -22.20
N ARG A 328 9.54 15.46 -22.15
CA ARG A 328 10.02 14.75 -20.96
C ARG A 328 10.03 15.65 -19.73
N LEU A 329 10.31 16.94 -19.90
CA LEU A 329 10.32 17.90 -18.80
C LEU A 329 8.92 18.09 -18.20
N LEU A 330 7.90 18.17 -19.06
CA LEU A 330 6.49 18.29 -18.65
C LEU A 330 5.97 17.02 -17.96
N THR A 331 6.58 15.86 -18.22
CA THR A 331 6.20 14.57 -17.59
C THR A 331 6.96 14.22 -16.30
N LYS A 332 7.74 15.14 -15.73
CA LYS A 332 8.42 14.90 -14.44
C LYS A 332 7.42 14.85 -13.28
N SER A 333 7.76 14.12 -12.21
CA SER A 333 7.02 14.24 -10.95
C SER A 333 7.13 15.66 -10.40
N GLN A 334 6.18 16.10 -9.57
CA GLN A 334 6.20 17.47 -9.03
C GLN A 334 7.52 17.80 -8.32
N LYS A 335 8.04 16.85 -7.53
CA LYS A 335 9.34 16.98 -6.85
C LYS A 335 10.49 17.14 -7.83
N GLN A 336 10.56 16.31 -8.88
CA GLN A 336 11.63 16.36 -9.88
C GLN A 336 11.57 17.64 -10.72
N TYR A 337 10.36 18.05 -11.09
CA TYR A 337 10.14 19.29 -11.82
C TYR A 337 10.60 20.50 -11.00
N GLN A 338 10.20 20.60 -9.72
CA GLN A 338 10.59 21.72 -8.86
C GLN A 338 12.11 21.79 -8.65
N VAL A 339 12.78 20.64 -8.47
CA VAL A 339 14.25 20.60 -8.36
C VAL A 339 14.91 21.16 -9.62
N TYR A 340 14.39 20.82 -10.79
CA TYR A 340 14.91 21.35 -12.05
C TYR A 340 14.63 22.85 -12.20
N TYR A 341 13.40 23.28 -11.94
CA TYR A 341 12.98 24.67 -12.04
C TYR A 341 13.76 25.59 -11.09
N ASN A 342 13.96 25.17 -9.84
CA ASN A 342 14.76 25.93 -8.87
C ASN A 342 16.23 26.09 -9.31
N LYS A 343 16.81 25.05 -9.94
CA LYS A 343 18.16 25.13 -10.51
C LYS A 343 18.20 26.14 -11.66
N LEU A 344 17.20 26.13 -12.55
CA LEU A 344 17.10 27.12 -13.63
C LEU A 344 17.02 28.55 -13.09
N ILE A 345 16.12 28.82 -12.14
CA ILE A 345 16.01 30.14 -11.50
C ILE A 345 17.35 30.56 -10.88
N THR A 346 18.05 29.65 -10.19
CA THR A 346 19.34 29.96 -9.55
C THR A 346 20.40 30.31 -10.58
N VAL A 347 20.48 29.58 -11.69
CA VAL A 347 21.42 29.85 -12.79
C VAL A 347 21.09 31.17 -13.47
N ASN A 348 19.82 31.43 -13.77
CA ASN A 348 19.39 32.69 -14.40
C ASN A 348 19.62 33.90 -13.49
N LYS A 349 19.34 33.79 -12.18
CA LYS A 349 19.67 34.84 -11.21
C LYS A 349 21.17 35.09 -11.10
N LYS A 350 22.01 34.05 -11.20
CA LYS A 350 23.47 34.21 -11.23
C LYS A 350 23.94 34.91 -12.51
N LYS A 351 23.35 34.60 -13.67
CA LYS A 351 23.62 35.29 -14.95
C LYS A 351 23.21 36.77 -14.92
N LEU A 352 22.03 37.09 -14.37
CA LEU A 352 21.55 38.46 -14.21
C LEU A 352 22.36 39.29 -13.21
N ARG A 353 23.03 38.64 -12.24
CA ARG A 353 23.86 39.29 -11.21
C ARG A 353 25.31 39.50 -11.61
N GLY A 354 25.70 39.19 -12.85
CA GLY A 354 27.05 39.35 -13.42
C GLY A 354 28.10 40.03 -12.52
N ILE A 355 28.67 39.27 -11.59
CA ILE A 355 30.11 39.29 -11.37
C ILE A 355 30.65 38.54 -12.60
N LYS A 356 31.30 39.30 -13.48
CA LYS A 356 32.12 38.75 -14.56
C LYS A 356 33.28 37.95 -14.00
#